data_AF-A0A1M7LVE8-F1
#
_entry.id   AF-A0A1M7LVE8-F1
#
_cell.length_a   1.000
_cell.length_b   1.000
_cell.length_c   1.000
_cell.angle_alpha   90.00
_cell.angle_beta   90.00
_cell.angle_gamma   90.00
#
_symmetry.space_group_name_H-M   'P 1'
#
loop_
_entity.id
_entity.type
_entity.pdbx_description
1 polymer ?
#
loop_
_entity_poly.entity_id
_entity_poly.type
_entity_poly.pdbx_seq_one_letter_code
_entity_poly.pdbx_strand_id
1 'polypeptide(L)'
;MLDEVGDHEGNVLISSEALSSLSRDGVADFVDRIGGVDEVVVTVRSLFTTLPSAWQQYIKGGGEVSIAEFFDRLDKNRAAGSGMWRTYSYGNTVSIWSEFSSVKVVIIPEKTISKNQLWEDFSGVVGLPDLSDVIINDSRSNISLNYEAAEILRSINVEIARRKPDVAKEEVERFRRNYLNRYVFPIAERKRGTKIKVPEDYKYLVSEWNGQEKDLLLSSADAVVGNAHGLDSYEGGYLSHFPNGNYSEFLSEIACQIVGGYKWK
;
A
#
# COMPACT_ATOMS: atom_id res chain seq x y z
N MET A 1 -6.85 13.27 19.52
CA MET A 1 -7.05 13.87 18.17
C MET A 1 -8.01 15.03 18.22
N LEU A 2 -9.34 14.87 18.28
CA LEU A 2 -10.25 16.04 18.21
C LEU A 2 -9.98 17.08 19.31
N ASP A 3 -9.75 16.63 20.55
CA ASP A 3 -9.37 17.53 21.65
C ASP A 3 -8.04 18.25 21.37
N GLU A 4 -7.04 17.53 20.83
CA GLU A 4 -5.73 18.11 20.45
C GLU A 4 -5.85 19.14 19.31
N VAL A 5 -6.78 18.94 18.37
CA VAL A 5 -7.06 19.90 17.29
C VAL A 5 -7.72 21.15 17.86
N GLY A 6 -8.73 20.96 18.73
CA GLY A 6 -9.48 22.08 19.34
C GLY A 6 -8.64 22.95 20.27
N ASP A 7 -7.64 22.37 20.94
CA ASP A 7 -6.78 23.07 21.89
C ASP A 7 -5.58 23.79 21.22
N HIS A 8 -5.38 23.65 19.90
CA HIS A 8 -4.21 24.20 19.20
C HIS A 8 -4.52 25.56 18.52
N GLU A 9 -3.78 26.61 18.88
CA GLU A 9 -4.01 27.98 18.36
C GLU A 9 -3.41 28.25 16.96
N GLY A 10 -2.67 27.30 16.38
CA GLY A 10 -2.00 27.44 15.06
C GLY A 10 -2.40 26.38 14.04
N ASN A 11 -1.70 26.35 12.90
CA ASN A 11 -1.94 25.37 11.83
C ASN A 11 -1.81 23.94 12.34
N VAL A 12 -2.79 23.10 12.00
CA VAL A 12 -2.81 21.68 12.35
C VAL A 12 -2.65 20.84 11.08
N LEU A 13 -1.67 19.94 11.07
CA LEU A 13 -1.52 18.94 10.01
C LEU A 13 -2.01 17.59 10.52
N ILE A 14 -3.07 17.07 9.89
CA ILE A 14 -3.56 15.71 10.14
C ILE A 14 -3.15 14.84 8.95
N SER A 15 -2.35 13.80 9.20
CA SER A 15 -1.94 12.83 8.19
C SER A 15 -2.34 11.43 8.61
N SER A 16 -3.11 10.73 7.77
CA SER A 16 -3.53 9.35 8.02
C SER A 16 -4.01 8.69 6.74
N GLU A 17 -3.57 7.45 6.48
CA GLU A 17 -4.09 6.62 5.39
C GLU A 17 -5.58 6.31 5.57
N ALA A 18 -6.11 6.31 6.79
CA ALA A 18 -7.54 6.08 7.01
C ALA A 18 -8.41 7.16 6.35
N LEU A 19 -7.92 8.40 6.28
CA LEU A 19 -8.62 9.53 5.65
C LEU A 19 -8.79 9.36 4.14
N SER A 20 -7.85 8.68 3.46
CA SER A 20 -7.97 8.43 2.01
C SER A 20 -9.07 7.42 1.67
N SER A 21 -9.47 6.60 2.65
CA SER A 21 -10.47 5.55 2.51
C SER A 21 -11.88 5.96 2.97
N LEU A 22 -12.08 7.21 3.40
CA LEU A 22 -13.40 7.69 3.82
C LEU A 22 -14.38 7.74 2.64
N SER A 23 -15.67 7.61 2.95
CA SER A 23 -16.76 7.77 1.99
C SER A 23 -17.12 9.23 1.98
N ARG A 24 -17.92 9.67 1.00
CA ARG A 24 -18.49 11.02 1.02
C ARG A 24 -19.08 11.39 2.38
N ASP A 25 -19.95 10.55 2.93
CA ASP A 25 -20.55 10.78 4.25
C ASP A 25 -19.51 10.77 5.39
N GLY A 26 -18.46 9.95 5.26
CA GLY A 26 -17.38 9.90 6.25
C GLY A 26 -16.48 11.13 6.20
N VAL A 27 -16.23 11.69 5.01
CA VAL A 27 -15.53 12.96 4.83
C VAL A 27 -16.39 14.10 5.37
N ALA A 28 -17.69 14.11 5.08
CA ALA A 28 -18.62 15.11 5.61
C ALA A 28 -18.65 15.12 7.15
N ASP A 29 -18.85 13.96 7.79
CA ASP A 29 -18.81 13.83 9.26
C ASP A 29 -17.45 14.20 9.85
N PHE A 30 -16.36 13.83 9.18
CA PHE A 30 -15.02 14.21 9.61
C PHE A 30 -14.83 15.73 9.59
N VAL A 31 -15.11 16.37 8.45
CA VAL A 31 -14.98 17.82 8.25
C VAL A 31 -15.85 18.61 9.23
N ASP A 32 -17.10 18.17 9.45
CA ASP A 32 -18.01 18.78 10.41
C ASP A 32 -17.44 18.73 11.84
N ARG A 33 -16.90 17.58 12.26
CA ARG A 33 -16.33 17.41 13.60
C ARG A 33 -15.07 18.23 13.87
N ILE A 34 -14.25 18.47 12.85
CA ILE A 34 -13.05 19.30 12.98
C ILE A 34 -13.33 20.79 12.72
N GLY A 35 -14.55 21.14 12.29
CA GLY A 35 -14.98 22.52 12.06
C GLY A 35 -14.53 23.11 10.73
N GLY A 36 -14.12 22.28 9.77
CA GLY A 36 -13.63 22.70 8.44
C GLY A 36 -12.25 22.15 8.09
N VAL A 37 -11.91 22.21 6.80
CA VAL A 37 -10.59 21.88 6.27
C VAL A 37 -10.21 22.96 5.26
N ASP A 38 -9.06 23.60 5.45
CA ASP A 38 -8.57 24.62 4.53
C ASP A 38 -7.99 24.01 3.25
N GLU A 39 -7.23 22.93 3.40
CA GLU A 39 -6.53 22.27 2.30
C GLU A 39 -6.33 20.78 2.56
N VAL A 40 -6.48 20.00 1.49
CA VAL A 40 -6.21 18.56 1.48
C VAL A 40 -5.04 18.30 0.55
N VAL A 41 -4.05 17.57 1.03
CA VAL A 41 -2.93 17.11 0.21
C VAL A 41 -3.01 15.59 0.04
N VAL A 42 -3.11 15.13 -1.21
CA VAL A 42 -3.15 13.71 -1.54
C VAL A 42 -1.87 13.31 -2.25
N THR A 43 -1.10 12.41 -1.65
CA THR A 43 0.07 11.81 -2.32
C THR A 43 -0.35 10.59 -3.11
N VAL A 44 -0.01 10.53 -4.40
CA VAL A 44 -0.50 9.48 -5.32
C VAL A 44 0.65 8.73 -5.97
N ARG A 45 0.49 7.41 -6.08
CA ARG A 45 1.37 6.50 -6.83
C ARG A 45 0.56 5.73 -7.87
N SER A 46 1.21 5.37 -8.98
CA SER A 46 0.63 4.49 -9.99
C SER A 46 0.11 3.19 -9.38
N LEU A 47 -1.08 2.74 -9.80
CA LEU A 47 -1.65 1.45 -9.37
C LEU A 47 -0.71 0.27 -9.69
N PHE A 48 0.09 0.39 -10.75
CA PHE A 48 1.10 -0.60 -11.11
C PHE A 48 2.14 -0.86 -10.01
N THR A 49 2.36 0.11 -9.12
CA THR A 49 3.27 0.00 -7.98
C THR A 49 2.52 -0.21 -6.68
N THR A 50 1.37 0.46 -6.52
CA THR A 50 0.55 0.43 -5.30
C THR A 50 -0.07 -0.94 -5.08
N LEU A 51 -0.66 -1.57 -6.11
CA LEU A 51 -1.37 -2.85 -5.94
C LEU A 51 -0.42 -4.03 -5.61
N PRO A 52 0.75 -4.18 -6.25
CA PRO A 52 1.73 -5.19 -5.80
C PRO A 52 2.23 -4.97 -4.36
N SER A 53 2.43 -3.71 -3.96
CA SER A 53 2.81 -3.37 -2.58
C SER A 53 1.68 -3.72 -1.61
N ALA A 54 0.43 -3.45 -1.98
CA ALA A 54 -0.75 -3.80 -1.21
C ALA A 54 -0.87 -5.31 -0.98
N TRP A 55 -0.64 -6.13 -2.01
CA TRP A 55 -0.60 -7.58 -1.85
C TRP A 55 0.49 -8.01 -0.86
N GLN A 56 1.69 -7.42 -0.96
CA GLN A 56 2.76 -7.72 0.00
C GLN A 56 2.37 -7.38 1.44
N GLN A 57 1.74 -6.23 1.68
CA GLN A 57 1.28 -5.85 3.02
C GLN A 57 0.18 -6.80 3.51
N TYR A 58 -0.74 -7.19 2.62
CA TYR A 58 -1.75 -8.20 2.91
C TYR A 58 -1.11 -9.53 3.35
N ILE A 59 -0.08 -10.02 2.65
CA ILE A 59 0.65 -11.24 3.04
C ILE A 59 1.40 -11.05 4.37
N LYS A 60 2.07 -9.91 4.58
CA LYS A 60 2.73 -9.59 5.87
C LYS A 60 1.75 -9.61 7.04
N GLY A 61 0.51 -9.16 6.81
CA GLY A 61 -0.59 -9.17 7.77
C GLY A 61 -1.30 -10.52 7.95
N GLY A 62 -0.77 -11.61 7.38
CA GLY A 62 -1.37 -12.95 7.51
C GLY A 62 -2.23 -13.39 6.34
N GLY A 63 -2.26 -12.63 5.25
CA GLY A 63 -3.00 -12.97 4.04
C GLY A 63 -2.55 -14.29 3.39
N GLU A 64 -3.52 -15.01 2.83
CA GLU A 64 -3.34 -16.40 2.35
C GLU A 64 -3.42 -16.53 0.83
N VAL A 65 -4.03 -15.56 0.15
CA VAL A 65 -4.32 -15.65 -1.29
C VAL A 65 -3.13 -15.28 -2.15
N SER A 66 -3.00 -16.00 -3.27
CA SER A 66 -2.02 -15.71 -4.29
C SER A 66 -2.20 -14.30 -4.87
N ILE A 67 -1.18 -13.81 -5.56
CA ILE A 67 -1.28 -12.50 -6.21
C ILE A 67 -2.42 -12.46 -7.25
N ALA A 68 -2.62 -13.50 -8.05
CA ALA A 68 -3.71 -13.55 -9.02
C ALA A 68 -5.09 -13.45 -8.35
N GLU A 69 -5.34 -14.29 -7.34
CA GLU A 69 -6.59 -14.25 -6.55
C GLU A 69 -6.80 -12.90 -5.85
N PHE A 70 -5.73 -12.21 -5.46
CA PHE A 70 -5.81 -10.85 -4.91
C PHE A 70 -6.28 -9.83 -5.95
N PHE A 71 -5.79 -9.92 -7.19
CA PHE A 71 -6.26 -9.08 -8.29
C PHE A 71 -7.71 -9.42 -8.71
N ASP A 72 -8.11 -10.69 -8.69
CA ASP A 72 -9.52 -11.08 -8.90
C ASP A 72 -10.44 -10.49 -7.82
N ARG A 73 -9.99 -10.45 -6.57
CA ARG A 73 -10.72 -9.82 -5.46
C ARG A 73 -10.81 -8.31 -5.66
N LEU A 74 -9.73 -7.66 -6.11
CA LEU A 74 -9.72 -6.24 -6.42
C LEU A 74 -10.71 -5.89 -7.53
N ASP A 75 -10.76 -6.68 -8.61
CA ASP A 75 -11.70 -6.48 -9.71
C ASP A 75 -13.16 -6.51 -9.24
N LYS A 76 -13.53 -7.56 -8.49
CA LYS A 76 -14.86 -7.67 -7.87
C LYS A 76 -15.19 -6.51 -6.95
N ASN A 77 -14.24 -6.10 -6.12
CA ASN A 77 -14.40 -4.99 -5.18
C ASN A 77 -14.55 -3.64 -5.91
N ARG A 78 -13.82 -3.43 -7.01
CA ARG A 78 -13.94 -2.24 -7.86
C ARG A 78 -15.31 -2.16 -8.51
N ALA A 79 -15.79 -3.25 -9.11
CA ALA A 79 -17.12 -3.30 -9.70
C ALA A 79 -18.24 -2.97 -8.69
N ALA A 80 -18.03 -3.30 -7.41
CA ALA A 80 -18.95 -2.97 -6.32
C ALA A 80 -18.66 -1.63 -5.61
N GLY A 81 -17.60 -0.89 -5.99
CA GLY A 81 -17.17 0.34 -5.32
C GLY A 81 -16.86 0.18 -3.83
N SER A 82 -16.39 -0.99 -3.40
CA SER A 82 -16.33 -1.34 -1.97
C SER A 82 -15.08 -2.14 -1.60
N GLY A 83 -15.00 -2.57 -0.33
CA GLY A 83 -13.91 -3.40 0.17
C GLY A 83 -12.55 -2.72 0.04
N MET A 84 -11.53 -3.51 -0.29
CA MET A 84 -10.15 -3.03 -0.39
C MET A 84 -9.91 -2.05 -1.55
N TRP A 85 -10.78 -2.05 -2.57
CA TRP A 85 -10.60 -1.18 -3.74
C TRP A 85 -10.62 0.30 -3.34
N ARG A 86 -11.49 0.65 -2.38
CA ARG A 86 -11.67 2.01 -1.88
C ARG A 86 -10.40 2.64 -1.30
N THR A 87 -9.48 1.83 -0.77
CA THR A 87 -8.18 2.31 -0.28
C THR A 87 -7.27 2.75 -1.43
N TYR A 88 -7.44 2.20 -2.64
CA TYR A 88 -6.57 2.42 -3.78
C TYR A 88 -7.18 3.29 -4.88
N SER A 89 -8.47 3.61 -4.78
CA SER A 89 -9.20 4.47 -5.72
C SER A 89 -8.84 5.95 -5.53
N TYR A 90 -7.60 6.30 -5.84
CA TYR A 90 -7.07 7.63 -5.57
C TYR A 90 -7.82 8.75 -6.31
N GLY A 91 -8.34 8.50 -7.50
CA GLY A 91 -9.13 9.47 -8.26
C GLY A 91 -10.47 9.70 -7.58
N ASN A 92 -11.13 8.63 -7.15
CA ASN A 92 -12.36 8.73 -6.37
C ASN A 92 -12.13 9.43 -5.02
N THR A 93 -11.03 9.15 -4.33
CA THR A 93 -10.65 9.86 -3.10
C THR A 93 -10.51 11.36 -3.36
N VAL A 94 -9.76 11.77 -4.39
CA VAL A 94 -9.58 13.19 -4.74
C VAL A 94 -10.91 13.84 -5.10
N SER A 95 -11.74 13.17 -5.89
CA SER A 95 -13.07 13.66 -6.27
C SER A 95 -14.01 13.85 -5.09
N ILE A 96 -13.98 12.96 -4.09
CA ILE A 96 -14.78 13.14 -2.87
C ILE A 96 -14.28 14.35 -2.07
N TRP A 97 -12.96 14.43 -1.82
CA TRP A 97 -12.40 15.50 -0.99
C TRP A 97 -12.54 16.89 -1.64
N SER A 98 -12.51 16.99 -2.97
CA SER A 98 -12.68 18.26 -3.71
C SER A 98 -14.05 18.91 -3.51
N GLU A 99 -15.03 18.18 -2.98
CA GLU A 99 -16.34 18.73 -2.66
C GLU A 99 -16.37 19.49 -1.32
N PHE A 100 -15.38 19.26 -0.46
CA PHE A 100 -15.34 19.79 0.90
C PHE A 100 -14.20 20.78 1.13
N SER A 101 -13.14 20.71 0.31
CA SER A 101 -11.94 21.55 0.44
C SER A 101 -11.16 21.60 -0.88
N SER A 102 -10.28 22.59 -1.01
CA SER A 102 -9.25 22.59 -2.06
C SER A 102 -8.35 21.35 -1.92
N VAL A 103 -8.10 20.65 -3.02
CA VAL A 103 -7.27 19.44 -3.09
C VAL A 103 -6.05 19.68 -3.96
N LYS A 104 -4.87 19.57 -3.35
CA LYS A 104 -3.60 19.50 -4.06
C LYS A 104 -3.09 18.06 -4.10
N VAL A 105 -2.58 17.65 -5.24
CA VAL A 105 -2.03 16.30 -5.44
C VAL A 105 -0.52 16.37 -5.58
N VAL A 106 0.20 15.48 -4.89
CA VAL A 106 1.63 15.24 -5.10
C VAL A 106 1.82 13.88 -5.75
N ILE A 107 2.33 13.85 -6.99
CA ILE A 107 2.64 12.61 -7.69
C ILE A 107 3.98 12.07 -7.22
N ILE A 108 3.98 10.87 -6.65
CA ILE A 108 5.20 10.18 -6.27
C ILE A 108 5.75 9.43 -7.49
N PRO A 109 6.94 9.79 -8.01
CA PRO A 109 7.51 9.13 -9.18
C PRO A 109 8.03 7.72 -8.83
N GLU A 110 8.01 6.78 -9.79
CA GLU A 110 8.65 5.46 -9.61
C GLU A 110 10.17 5.60 -9.43
N LYS A 111 10.78 6.56 -10.15
CA LYS A 111 12.20 6.91 -10.04
C LYS A 111 12.31 8.38 -9.67
N THR A 112 12.82 8.65 -8.48
CA THR A 112 13.11 10.01 -8.03
C THR A 112 14.38 10.54 -8.71
N ILE A 113 14.36 11.80 -9.18
CA ILE A 113 15.53 12.45 -9.80
C ILE A 113 16.59 12.79 -8.73
N SER A 114 16.15 13.21 -7.56
CA SER A 114 16.98 13.46 -6.37
C SER A 114 16.42 12.68 -5.16
N LYS A 115 17.23 12.51 -4.10
CA LYS A 115 16.76 11.86 -2.87
C LYS A 115 15.67 12.67 -2.13
N ASN A 116 15.68 13.99 -2.31
CA ASN A 116 14.82 14.92 -1.58
C ASN A 116 13.62 15.40 -2.41
N GLN A 117 13.51 15.05 -3.70
CA GLN A 117 12.45 15.53 -4.60
C GLN A 117 11.05 15.43 -3.98
N LEU A 118 10.71 14.27 -3.39
CA LEU A 118 9.38 14.09 -2.80
C LEU A 118 9.17 14.96 -1.55
N TRP A 119 10.22 15.18 -0.76
CA TRP A 119 10.16 16.07 0.40
C TRP A 119 9.98 17.53 -0.05
N GLU A 120 10.74 17.96 -1.05
CA GLU A 120 10.66 19.30 -1.64
C GLU A 120 9.29 19.55 -2.30
N ASP A 121 8.77 18.58 -3.05
CA ASP A 121 7.44 18.67 -3.67
C ASP A 121 6.34 18.79 -2.60
N PHE A 122 6.43 17.96 -1.54
CA PHE A 122 5.46 17.98 -0.46
C PHE A 122 5.53 19.26 0.36
N SER A 123 6.74 19.67 0.80
CA SER A 123 6.96 20.85 1.62
C SER A 123 6.55 22.13 0.89
N GLY A 124 6.80 22.20 -0.42
CA GLY A 124 6.32 23.28 -1.28
C GLY A 124 4.79 23.34 -1.35
N VAL A 125 4.13 22.18 -1.50
CA VAL A 125 2.66 22.09 -1.59
C VAL A 125 1.96 22.56 -0.32
N VAL A 126 2.47 22.17 0.85
CA VAL A 126 1.92 22.58 2.17
C VAL A 126 2.36 23.98 2.60
N GLY A 127 3.09 24.72 1.74
CA GLY A 127 3.51 26.10 2.03
C GLY A 127 4.66 26.21 3.04
N LEU A 128 5.46 25.16 3.20
CA LEU A 128 6.59 25.08 4.14
C LEU A 128 7.92 24.76 3.41
N PRO A 129 8.32 25.51 2.37
CA PRO A 129 9.48 25.16 1.53
C PRO A 129 10.82 25.23 2.28
N ASP A 130 10.90 26.02 3.35
CA ASP A 130 12.12 26.23 4.14
C ASP A 130 12.34 25.16 5.22
N LEU A 131 11.51 24.10 5.25
CA LEU A 131 11.73 22.98 6.15
C LEU A 131 13.05 22.27 5.83
N SER A 132 13.89 22.12 6.86
CA SER A 132 15.13 21.38 6.76
C SER A 132 14.90 19.95 6.26
N ASP A 133 15.87 19.41 5.53
CA ASP A 133 15.88 18.02 5.10
C ASP A 133 15.59 17.06 6.26
N VAL A 134 14.71 16.08 6.00
CA VAL A 134 14.41 15.03 6.99
C VAL A 134 15.48 13.96 6.94
N ILE A 135 16.24 13.81 8.03
CA ILE A 135 17.15 12.68 8.22
C ILE A 135 16.34 11.49 8.74
N ILE A 136 15.91 10.61 7.84
CA ILE A 136 15.20 9.37 8.21
C ILE A 136 16.23 8.29 8.59
N ASN A 137 16.43 8.09 9.89
CA ASN A 137 17.26 7.01 10.45
C ASN A 137 16.47 5.70 10.57
N ASP A 138 15.94 5.19 9.47
CA ASP A 138 15.23 3.90 9.49
C ASP A 138 15.58 3.02 8.30
N SER A 139 16.66 2.27 8.46
CA SER A 139 17.08 1.25 7.51
C SER A 139 16.26 -0.05 7.59
N ARG A 140 15.29 -0.18 8.51
CA ARG A 140 14.60 -1.46 8.78
C ARG A 140 13.11 -1.45 8.47
N SER A 141 12.39 -0.33 8.53
CA SER A 141 10.92 -0.35 8.41
C SER A 141 10.37 -0.55 7.00
N ASN A 142 11.17 -0.36 5.95
CA ASN A 142 10.68 -0.36 4.56
C ASN A 142 11.30 -1.42 3.66
N ILE A 143 11.79 -2.53 4.22
CA ILE A 143 12.30 -3.64 3.39
C ILE A 143 11.11 -4.33 2.70
N SER A 144 11.03 -4.14 1.38
CA SER A 144 10.09 -4.85 0.53
C SER A 144 10.54 -6.30 0.35
N LEU A 145 9.59 -7.21 0.42
CA LEU A 145 9.80 -8.61 0.05
C LEU A 145 9.95 -8.72 -1.47
N ASN A 146 10.86 -9.59 -1.91
CA ASN A 146 10.78 -10.14 -3.25
C ASN A 146 9.62 -11.17 -3.32
N TYR A 147 9.27 -11.58 -4.53
CA TYR A 147 8.14 -12.47 -4.77
C TYR A 147 8.31 -13.84 -4.09
N GLU A 148 9.51 -14.42 -4.14
CA GLU A 148 9.79 -15.72 -3.53
C GLU A 148 9.58 -15.69 -2.01
N ALA A 149 10.08 -14.65 -1.34
CA ALA A 149 9.86 -14.46 0.09
C ALA A 149 8.39 -14.24 0.44
N ALA A 150 7.65 -13.52 -0.40
CA ALA A 150 6.22 -13.31 -0.22
C ALA A 150 5.45 -14.64 -0.36
N GLU A 151 5.77 -15.48 -1.34
CA GLU A 151 5.12 -16.79 -1.52
C GLU A 151 5.43 -17.79 -0.40
N ILE A 152 6.66 -17.79 0.13
CA ILE A 152 6.98 -18.60 1.31
C ILE A 152 6.15 -18.13 2.52
N LEU A 153 6.09 -16.81 2.77
CA LEU A 153 5.30 -16.27 3.87
C LEU A 153 3.80 -16.56 3.69
N ARG A 154 3.28 -16.45 2.46
CA ARG A 154 1.91 -16.82 2.13
C ARG A 154 1.64 -18.29 2.45
N SER A 155 2.55 -19.19 2.07
CA SER A 155 2.42 -20.63 2.36
C SER A 155 2.42 -20.91 3.86
N ILE A 156 3.23 -20.19 4.64
CA ILE A 156 3.21 -20.22 6.10
C ILE A 156 1.86 -19.75 6.65
N ASN A 157 1.30 -18.65 6.12
CA ASN A 157 0.00 -18.14 6.55
C ASN A 157 -1.12 -19.15 6.29
N VAL A 158 -1.13 -19.78 5.11
CA VAL A 158 -2.07 -20.85 4.76
C VAL A 158 -1.96 -22.01 5.75
N GLU A 159 -0.74 -22.42 6.09
CA GLU A 159 -0.52 -23.53 7.02
C GLU A 159 -0.95 -23.19 8.46
N ILE A 160 -0.73 -21.95 8.91
CA ILE A 160 -1.26 -21.47 10.20
C ILE A 160 -2.78 -21.53 10.21
N ALA A 161 -3.42 -21.00 9.15
CA ALA A 161 -4.88 -20.98 9.02
C ALA A 161 -5.48 -22.40 8.93
N ARG A 162 -4.75 -23.34 8.31
CA ARG A 162 -5.11 -24.75 8.24
C ARG A 162 -5.02 -25.43 9.61
N ARG A 163 -3.94 -25.20 10.36
CA ARG A 163 -3.71 -25.83 11.67
C ARG A 163 -4.56 -25.24 12.78
N LYS A 164 -4.93 -23.95 12.68
CA LYS A 164 -5.70 -23.22 13.69
C LYS A 164 -5.15 -23.45 15.10
N PRO A 165 -3.89 -23.05 15.37
CA PRO A 165 -3.30 -23.22 16.69
C PRO A 165 -4.16 -22.52 17.74
N ASP A 166 -4.38 -23.18 18.89
CA ASP A 166 -5.17 -22.66 20.00
C ASP A 166 -4.34 -21.65 20.82
N VAL A 167 -4.12 -20.47 20.23
CA VAL A 167 -3.36 -19.38 20.82
C VAL A 167 -3.97 -18.02 20.48
N ALA A 168 -3.59 -17.02 21.27
CA ALA A 168 -3.97 -15.63 21.01
C ALA A 168 -3.42 -15.13 19.66
N LYS A 169 -4.14 -14.20 19.02
CA LYS A 169 -3.74 -13.62 17.72
C LYS A 169 -2.36 -12.99 17.79
N GLU A 170 -2.03 -12.36 18.92
CA GLU A 170 -0.76 -11.70 19.20
C GLU A 170 0.42 -12.69 19.14
N GLU A 171 0.19 -13.95 19.52
CA GLU A 171 1.18 -15.03 19.39
C GLU A 171 1.51 -15.30 17.92
N VAL A 172 0.48 -15.39 17.09
CA VAL A 172 0.62 -15.61 15.65
C VAL A 172 1.32 -14.43 14.98
N GLU A 173 0.97 -13.19 15.34
CA GLU A 173 1.67 -12.01 14.84
C GLU A 173 3.14 -11.97 15.29
N ARG A 174 3.42 -12.38 16.52
CA ARG A 174 4.80 -12.48 17.01
C ARG A 174 5.59 -13.53 16.25
N PHE A 175 4.99 -14.69 15.95
CA PHE A 175 5.59 -15.70 15.11
C PHE A 175 5.93 -15.15 13.71
N ARG A 176 4.96 -14.50 13.03
CA ARG A 176 5.17 -13.88 11.70
C ARG A 176 6.31 -12.87 11.72
N ARG A 177 6.29 -11.95 12.68
CA ARG A 177 7.32 -10.91 12.85
C ARG A 177 8.70 -11.51 13.08
N ASN A 178 8.81 -12.53 13.93
CA ASN A 178 10.06 -13.22 14.20
C ASN A 178 10.58 -13.95 12.96
N TYR A 179 9.69 -14.59 12.19
CA TYR A 179 10.04 -15.25 10.95
C TYR A 179 10.62 -14.25 9.93
N LEU A 180 9.90 -13.14 9.69
CA LEU A 180 10.34 -12.07 8.80
C LEU A 180 11.71 -11.51 9.19
N ASN A 181 11.87 -11.11 10.46
CA ASN A 181 13.09 -10.48 10.95
C ASN A 181 14.31 -11.42 10.97
N ARG A 182 14.09 -12.71 11.24
CA ARG A 182 15.20 -13.67 11.42
C ARG A 182 15.62 -14.34 10.11
N TYR A 183 14.68 -14.60 9.21
CA TYR A 183 14.95 -15.42 8.03
C TYR A 183 14.79 -14.65 6.72
N VAL A 184 13.84 -13.72 6.64
CA VAL A 184 13.49 -13.09 5.36
C VAL A 184 14.31 -11.83 5.11
N PHE A 185 14.23 -10.83 6.00
CA PHE A 185 14.92 -9.55 5.81
C PHE A 185 16.45 -9.68 5.68
N PRO A 186 17.15 -10.53 6.45
CA PRO A 186 18.60 -10.71 6.29
C PRO A 186 19.00 -11.29 4.91
N ILE A 187 18.09 -12.02 4.25
CA ILE A 187 18.33 -12.58 2.91
C ILE A 187 17.94 -11.56 1.84
N ALA A 188 16.82 -10.87 2.01
CA ALA A 188 16.32 -9.86 1.08
C ALA A 188 17.33 -8.71 0.89
N GLU A 189 18.05 -8.32 1.94
CA GLU A 189 19.14 -7.33 1.87
C GLU A 189 20.35 -7.81 1.04
N ARG A 190 20.58 -9.13 0.97
CA ARG A 190 21.79 -9.73 0.38
C ARG A 190 21.59 -10.31 -1.01
N LYS A 191 20.37 -10.70 -1.37
CA LYS A 191 20.05 -11.36 -2.65
C LYS A 191 18.95 -10.58 -3.40
N ARG A 192 19.25 -10.20 -4.65
CA ARG A 192 18.22 -9.69 -5.58
C ARG A 192 17.32 -10.85 -5.99
N GLY A 193 16.11 -10.91 -5.42
CA GLY A 193 15.05 -11.82 -5.86
C GLY A 193 14.13 -11.16 -6.89
N THR A 194 13.04 -11.83 -7.25
CA THR A 194 12.09 -11.34 -8.25
C THR A 194 11.30 -10.15 -7.69
N LYS A 195 11.30 -9.00 -8.38
CA LYS A 195 10.45 -7.85 -7.99
C LYS A 195 8.99 -8.26 -8.17
N ILE A 196 8.18 -8.06 -7.14
CA ILE A 196 6.73 -8.25 -7.24
C ILE A 196 6.18 -7.18 -8.19
N LYS A 197 5.44 -7.61 -9.21
CA LYS A 197 4.83 -6.76 -10.23
C LYS A 197 3.39 -7.20 -10.46
N VAL A 198 2.61 -6.36 -11.15
CA VAL A 198 1.29 -6.75 -11.66
C VAL A 198 1.45 -7.99 -12.55
N PRO A 199 0.67 -9.08 -12.34
CA PRO A 199 0.75 -10.27 -13.20
C PRO A 199 0.30 -9.95 -14.62
N GLU A 200 0.80 -10.71 -15.59
CA GLU A 200 0.61 -10.40 -17.01
C GLU A 200 -0.86 -10.24 -17.41
N ASP A 201 -1.67 -11.18 -16.96
CA ASP A 201 -3.08 -11.29 -17.32
C ASP A 201 -3.91 -10.09 -16.83
N TYR A 202 -3.41 -9.35 -15.82
CA TYR A 202 -4.08 -8.18 -15.25
C TYR A 202 -3.52 -6.84 -15.75
N LYS A 203 -2.49 -6.83 -16.60
CA LYS A 203 -1.87 -5.56 -17.04
C LYS A 203 -2.85 -4.62 -17.73
N TYR A 204 -3.61 -5.13 -18.68
CA TYR A 204 -4.59 -4.33 -19.42
C TYR A 204 -5.65 -3.76 -18.48
N LEU A 205 -6.17 -4.62 -17.60
CA LEU A 205 -7.16 -4.25 -16.60
C LEU A 205 -6.66 -3.16 -15.65
N VAL A 206 -5.44 -3.32 -15.10
CA VAL A 206 -4.83 -2.30 -14.23
C VAL A 206 -4.52 -1.01 -14.99
N SER A 207 -4.14 -1.09 -16.27
CA SER A 207 -3.94 0.08 -17.12
C SER A 207 -5.25 0.87 -17.27
N GLU A 208 -6.36 0.18 -17.50
CA GLU A 208 -7.68 0.80 -17.62
C GLU A 208 -8.09 1.46 -16.29
N TRP A 209 -7.97 0.75 -15.17
CA TRP A 209 -8.29 1.29 -13.85
C TRP A 209 -7.43 2.51 -13.52
N ASN A 210 -6.12 2.44 -13.78
CA ASN A 210 -5.21 3.53 -13.50
C ASN A 210 -5.51 4.75 -14.39
N GLY A 211 -5.85 4.55 -15.66
CA GLY A 211 -6.30 5.62 -16.54
C GLY A 211 -7.57 6.31 -16.00
N GLN A 212 -8.58 5.53 -15.61
CA GLN A 212 -9.83 6.06 -15.06
C GLN A 212 -9.62 6.85 -13.76
N GLU A 213 -8.80 6.34 -12.83
CA GLU A 213 -8.48 7.07 -11.60
C GLU A 213 -7.65 8.32 -11.87
N LYS A 214 -6.71 8.27 -12.83
CA LYS A 214 -5.92 9.43 -13.25
C LYS A 214 -6.80 10.52 -13.86
N ASP A 215 -7.69 10.18 -14.77
CA ASP A 215 -8.57 11.15 -15.42
C ASP A 215 -9.51 11.83 -14.40
N LEU A 216 -10.04 11.04 -13.45
CA LEU A 216 -10.87 11.57 -12.37
C LEU A 216 -10.07 12.48 -11.42
N LEU A 217 -8.83 12.10 -11.09
CA LEU A 217 -7.92 12.95 -10.31
C LEU A 217 -7.64 14.28 -11.02
N LEU A 218 -7.27 14.24 -12.30
CA LEU A 218 -6.90 15.44 -13.07
C LEU A 218 -8.07 16.40 -13.26
N SER A 219 -9.30 15.87 -13.29
CA SER A 219 -10.52 16.69 -13.41
C SER A 219 -11.04 17.23 -12.08
N SER A 220 -10.62 16.66 -10.95
CA SER A 220 -11.13 17.03 -9.62
C SER A 220 -10.12 17.80 -8.75
N ALA A 221 -8.82 17.66 -8.99
CA ALA A 221 -7.78 18.34 -8.21
C ALA A 221 -7.63 19.82 -8.62
N ASP A 222 -7.44 20.69 -7.64
CA ASP A 222 -7.15 22.12 -7.85
C ASP A 222 -5.71 22.34 -8.35
N ALA A 223 -4.77 21.49 -7.90
CA ALA A 223 -3.40 21.52 -8.37
C ALA A 223 -2.76 20.13 -8.35
N VAL A 224 -1.86 19.88 -9.28
CA VAL A 224 -1.06 18.65 -9.36
C VAL A 224 0.42 19.02 -9.44
N VAL A 225 1.20 18.52 -8.48
CA VAL A 225 2.64 18.71 -8.39
C VAL A 225 3.35 17.41 -8.69
N GLY A 226 4.44 17.50 -9.47
CA GLY A 226 5.14 16.36 -10.03
C GLY A 226 4.65 15.97 -11.42
N ASN A 227 5.29 14.97 -12.01
CA ASN A 227 4.98 14.55 -13.39
C ASN A 227 3.83 13.53 -13.40
N ALA A 228 2.65 13.93 -13.89
CA ALA A 228 1.49 13.03 -14.02
C ALA A 228 1.74 11.82 -14.94
N HIS A 229 2.71 11.88 -15.87
CA HIS A 229 3.14 10.70 -16.63
C HIS A 229 3.81 9.63 -15.76
N GLY A 230 4.27 10.00 -14.56
CA GLY A 230 4.72 9.05 -13.54
C GLY A 230 3.62 8.13 -13.01
N LEU A 231 2.34 8.44 -13.28
CA LEU A 231 1.23 7.51 -13.02
C LEU A 231 1.09 6.46 -14.13
N ASP A 232 1.51 6.78 -15.35
CA ASP A 232 1.45 5.86 -16.51
C ASP A 232 2.65 4.92 -16.55
N SER A 233 3.75 5.27 -15.87
CA SER A 233 5.01 4.55 -15.97
C SER A 233 4.85 3.13 -15.44
N TYR A 234 4.81 2.18 -16.37
CA TYR A 234 4.98 0.77 -16.13
C TYR A 234 6.22 0.30 -16.90
N GLU A 235 7.38 0.31 -16.25
CA GLU A 235 8.55 -0.43 -16.76
C GLU A 235 8.31 -1.94 -16.55
N GLY A 236 7.49 -2.48 -17.44
CA GLY A 236 7.05 -3.86 -17.42
C GLY A 236 8.20 -4.84 -17.44
N GLY A 237 8.12 -5.78 -16.50
CA GLY A 237 8.71 -7.11 -16.62
C GLY A 237 7.61 -8.08 -16.23
N TYR A 238 7.56 -9.23 -16.88
CA TYR A 238 6.52 -10.23 -16.67
C TYR A 238 6.77 -10.87 -15.29
N LEU A 239 5.80 -10.75 -14.38
CA LEU A 239 5.68 -11.76 -13.34
C LEU A 239 4.97 -12.94 -13.99
N SER A 240 5.72 -13.80 -14.66
CA SER A 240 5.18 -15.09 -15.10
C SER A 240 4.67 -15.79 -13.85
N HIS A 241 3.42 -16.27 -13.88
CA HIS A 241 2.90 -17.16 -12.86
C HIS A 241 4.00 -18.18 -12.52
N PHE A 242 4.43 -18.22 -11.26
CA PHE A 242 5.43 -19.20 -10.84
C PHE A 242 4.92 -20.60 -11.21
N PRO A 243 5.80 -21.51 -11.65
CA PRO A 243 5.36 -22.73 -12.28
C PRO A 243 4.47 -23.55 -11.33
N ASN A 244 3.25 -23.81 -11.79
CA ASN A 244 2.32 -24.73 -11.14
C ASN A 244 2.93 -26.15 -11.06
N GLY A 245 2.61 -26.90 -9.99
CA GLY A 245 3.10 -28.27 -9.74
C GLY A 245 4.07 -28.36 -8.56
N ASN A 246 5.20 -29.07 -8.75
CA ASN A 246 6.19 -29.45 -7.73
C ASN A 246 6.65 -28.30 -6.79
N TYR A 247 6.63 -27.06 -7.27
CA TYR A 247 7.03 -25.91 -6.45
C TYR A 247 6.01 -25.58 -5.35
N SER A 248 4.71 -25.72 -5.65
CA SER A 248 3.63 -25.54 -4.67
C SER A 248 3.69 -26.61 -3.57
N GLU A 249 3.93 -27.87 -3.95
CA GLU A 249 4.15 -28.96 -3.00
C GLU A 249 5.37 -28.69 -2.11
N PHE A 250 6.49 -28.28 -2.70
CA PHE A 250 7.69 -27.94 -1.95
C PHE A 250 7.48 -26.78 -0.96
N LEU A 251 6.80 -25.71 -1.37
CA LEU A 251 6.47 -24.60 -0.47
C LEU A 251 5.53 -25.04 0.66
N SER A 252 4.57 -25.91 0.36
CA SER A 252 3.66 -26.50 1.34
C SER A 252 4.42 -27.34 2.37
N GLU A 253 5.38 -28.17 1.92
CA GLU A 253 6.24 -28.96 2.81
C GLU A 253 7.07 -28.05 3.72
N ILE A 254 7.70 -27.01 3.18
CA ILE A 254 8.45 -26.02 3.96
C ILE A 254 7.54 -25.38 5.02
N ALA A 255 6.35 -24.91 4.63
CA ALA A 255 5.41 -24.29 5.55
C ALA A 255 5.00 -25.26 6.66
N CYS A 256 4.68 -26.50 6.31
CA CYS A 256 4.33 -27.57 7.25
C CYS A 256 5.44 -27.82 8.28
N GLN A 257 6.71 -27.85 7.85
CA GLN A 257 7.86 -28.03 8.74
C GLN A 257 8.06 -26.82 9.67
N ILE A 258 7.97 -25.59 9.14
CA ILE A 258 8.17 -24.37 9.92
C ILE A 258 7.07 -24.24 10.99
N VAL A 259 5.80 -24.32 10.57
CA VAL A 259 4.66 -24.12 11.47
C VAL A 259 4.50 -25.31 12.42
N GLY A 260 4.73 -26.54 11.93
CA GLY A 260 4.65 -27.75 12.76
C GLY A 260 5.79 -27.92 13.74
N GLY A 261 6.98 -27.39 13.43
CA GLY A 261 8.11 -27.34 14.36
C GLY A 261 8.02 -26.21 15.38
N TYR A 262 7.10 -25.26 15.21
CA TYR A 262 6.95 -24.13 16.13
C TYR A 262 6.20 -24.53 17.40
N LYS A 263 6.81 -24.23 18.55
CA LYS A 263 6.19 -24.41 19.86
C LYS A 263 5.41 -23.15 20.22
N TRP A 264 4.12 -23.18 19.93
CA TRP A 264 3.15 -22.19 20.37
C TRP A 264 3.15 -22.08 21.90
N LYS A 265 3.04 -20.85 22.42
CA LYS A 265 3.08 -20.53 23.85
C LYS A 265 1.80 -19.86 24.29
#